data_AF-A0AAD6K8A8-F1
#
_entry.id   AF-A0AAD6K8A8-F1
#
_cell.length_a   1.000
_cell.length_b   1.000
_cell.length_c   1.000
_cell.angle_alpha   90.00
_cell.angle_beta   90.00
_cell.angle_gamma   90.00
#
_symmetry.space_group_name_H-M   'P 1'
#
loop_
_entity.id
_entity.type
_entity.pdbx_description
1 polymer ?
#
loop_
_entity_poly.entity_id
_entity_poly.type
_entity_poly.pdbx_seq_one_letter_code
_entity_poly.pdbx_strand_id
1 'polypeptide(L)'
;MQPSRKAPYQETLVPPVLESVKTKDSAKWETREEMDMADSKESTGSQEPLSPAARLLHAPRFNCTILAAIGCKTNINPGVIKMGLEQTLMKHPRFSKKLVIDDNKCGSKLKWESTAVNVEDHIIEPDLDPCMDSPDQFVEDYISNLSTIPLNLSKPLWEMHILNVKTLDAEAIAVFRIHHSLGDGASLISLLLACTRQTSDPDALPSIPARQRAGSHFSGGVWWLFFAIWTMLRLIWNTLVDLVLFLATMLYLEDTKTPLKGAYGVELKPKRFVHRTVSLDDIKLVKNAMNMVSSPPSYWHKIYS
;
A
#
# COMPACT_ATOMS: atom_id res chain seq x y z
N MET A 1 62.21 35.68 -3.93
CA MET A 1 61.66 35.59 -5.30
C MET A 1 62.73 36.11 -6.25
N GLN A 2 62.99 35.39 -7.37
CA GLN A 2 64.14 35.42 -8.31
C GLN A 2 65.39 34.57 -7.92
N PRO A 3 66.24 34.11 -8.87
CA PRO A 3 65.95 33.25 -10.06
C PRO A 3 67.11 32.25 -10.40
N SER A 4 66.89 31.19 -11.22
CA SER A 4 67.93 30.46 -11.99
C SER A 4 67.29 29.28 -12.73
N ARG A 5 67.59 28.85 -13.97
CA ARG A 5 68.52 29.23 -15.04
C ARG A 5 68.04 28.52 -16.32
N LYS A 6 68.46 29.04 -17.48
CA LYS A 6 68.06 28.64 -18.84
C LYS A 6 68.63 27.29 -19.35
N ALA A 7 67.94 26.78 -20.37
CA ALA A 7 68.15 25.73 -21.41
C ALA A 7 69.60 25.53 -21.95
N PRO A 8 69.91 24.50 -22.80
CA PRO A 8 69.49 24.53 -24.23
C PRO A 8 69.41 23.19 -25.05
N TYR A 9 68.80 23.32 -26.24
CA TYR A 9 69.17 22.80 -27.58
C TYR A 9 68.67 21.47 -28.19
N GLN A 10 68.42 21.60 -29.52
CA GLN A 10 67.82 20.78 -30.58
C GLN A 10 68.47 19.41 -30.87
N GLU A 11 67.75 18.48 -31.54
CA GLU A 11 67.96 18.13 -32.97
C GLU A 11 66.93 17.12 -33.54
N THR A 12 66.52 17.36 -34.78
CA THR A 12 65.65 16.57 -35.68
C THR A 12 66.43 15.47 -36.40
N LEU A 13 65.88 14.25 -36.52
CA LEU A 13 66.23 13.27 -37.56
C LEU A 13 65.00 12.47 -38.02
N VAL A 14 64.93 12.23 -39.33
CA VAL A 14 63.89 11.64 -40.21
C VAL A 14 64.64 10.64 -41.14
N PRO A 15 64.09 9.66 -41.93
CA PRO A 15 62.82 8.87 -42.00
C PRO A 15 63.15 7.32 -42.03
N PRO A 16 62.43 6.35 -42.69
CA PRO A 16 61.95 6.31 -44.10
C PRO A 16 60.48 5.89 -44.31
N VAL A 17 59.99 6.22 -45.50
CA VAL A 17 58.75 5.77 -46.16
C VAL A 17 58.94 4.36 -46.73
N LEU A 18 57.92 3.48 -46.67
CA LEU A 18 57.61 2.48 -47.71
C LEU A 18 56.22 1.82 -47.50
N GLU A 19 55.30 2.25 -48.36
CA GLU A 19 54.27 1.52 -49.11
C GLU A 19 53.29 0.47 -48.54
N SER A 20 52.20 0.41 -49.30
CA SER A 20 50.82 0.00 -49.04
C SER A 20 50.48 -1.48 -49.33
N VAL A 21 49.19 -1.80 -49.14
CA VAL A 21 48.38 -2.94 -49.68
C VAL A 21 48.12 -4.03 -48.61
N LYS A 22 46.90 -4.39 -48.17
CA LYS A 22 45.62 -4.61 -48.88
C LYS A 22 44.41 -4.59 -47.89
N THR A 23 43.33 -3.87 -48.25
CA THR A 23 41.87 -4.24 -48.24
C THR A 23 41.25 -5.05 -47.08
N LYS A 24 40.01 -4.83 -46.59
CA LYS A 24 38.77 -4.40 -47.26
C LYS A 24 37.64 -4.17 -46.21
N ASP A 25 36.76 -3.20 -46.49
CA ASP A 25 35.31 -3.10 -46.15
C ASP A 25 34.87 -3.04 -44.67
N SER A 26 33.84 -2.31 -44.22
CA SER A 26 33.02 -1.17 -44.65
C SER A 26 31.94 -1.03 -43.55
N ALA A 27 31.70 0.16 -42.98
CA ALA A 27 30.39 0.61 -42.43
C ALA A 27 30.62 1.94 -41.68
N LYS A 28 30.27 3.07 -42.30
CA LYS A 28 28.97 3.75 -42.24
C LYS A 28 28.84 4.61 -40.98
N TRP A 29 29.16 5.88 -41.18
CA TRP A 29 28.82 7.01 -40.34
C TRP A 29 27.30 7.23 -40.44
N GLU A 30 26.55 6.95 -39.38
CA GLU A 30 25.16 7.38 -39.26
C GLU A 30 24.94 7.92 -37.85
N THR A 31 24.94 9.25 -37.80
CA THR A 31 24.16 10.17 -36.96
C THR A 31 24.08 9.91 -35.44
N ARG A 32 24.97 10.60 -34.72
CA ARG A 32 24.99 10.78 -33.26
C ARG A 32 23.73 11.46 -32.69
N GLU A 33 22.88 12.04 -33.54
CA GLU A 33 21.63 12.68 -33.13
C GLU A 33 20.44 11.71 -33.01
N GLU A 34 20.47 10.53 -33.66
CA GLU A 34 19.45 9.49 -33.39
C GLU A 34 19.73 8.77 -32.07
N MET A 35 20.99 8.72 -31.62
CA MET A 35 21.36 8.05 -30.38
C MET A 35 20.93 8.85 -29.14
N ASP A 36 20.96 10.19 -29.20
CA ASP A 36 20.45 11.05 -28.10
C ASP A 36 18.90 11.10 -28.06
N MET A 37 18.23 10.87 -29.20
CA MET A 37 16.76 10.74 -29.28
C MET A 37 16.25 9.30 -28.99
N ALA A 38 17.15 8.32 -29.00
CA ALA A 38 16.88 6.94 -28.62
C ALA A 38 17.16 6.67 -27.13
N ASP A 39 18.18 7.31 -26.55
CA ASP A 39 18.52 7.19 -25.12
C ASP A 39 17.50 7.90 -24.20
N SER A 40 16.70 8.81 -24.75
CA SER A 40 15.56 9.44 -24.05
C SER A 40 14.27 8.61 -24.07
N LYS A 41 14.26 7.44 -24.72
CA LYS A 41 13.08 6.54 -24.80
C LYS A 41 13.17 5.28 -23.95
N GLU A 42 14.25 5.06 -23.21
CA GLU A 42 14.46 3.81 -22.47
C GLU A 42 14.71 4.04 -20.97
N SER A 43 13.89 4.87 -20.32
CA SER A 43 13.61 4.78 -18.88
C SER A 43 12.30 5.46 -18.45
N THR A 44 11.31 5.57 -19.34
CA THR A 44 9.97 5.99 -18.92
C THR A 44 9.32 4.86 -18.12
N GLY A 45 9.64 4.79 -16.82
CA GLY A 45 8.83 4.04 -15.86
C GLY A 45 7.37 4.41 -16.09
N SER A 46 6.49 3.42 -16.10
CA SER A 46 5.06 3.63 -16.37
C SER A 46 4.47 4.58 -15.31
N GLN A 47 4.41 5.87 -15.65
CA GLN A 47 3.84 6.88 -14.78
C GLN A 47 2.32 6.80 -14.89
N GLU A 48 1.67 6.44 -13.78
CA GLU A 48 0.23 6.30 -13.70
C GLU A 48 -0.35 7.44 -12.86
N PRO A 49 -1.44 8.10 -13.29
CA PRO A 49 -2.10 9.09 -12.47
C PRO A 49 -2.69 8.45 -11.19
N LEU A 50 -2.77 9.21 -10.11
CA LEU A 50 -3.48 8.74 -8.92
C LEU A 50 -4.98 8.63 -9.19
N SER A 51 -5.60 7.60 -8.60
CA SER A 51 -7.06 7.50 -8.56
C SER A 51 -7.67 8.68 -7.76
N PRO A 52 -8.93 9.05 -8.01
CA PRO A 52 -9.60 10.12 -7.25
C PRO A 52 -9.57 9.88 -5.74
N ALA A 53 -9.78 8.63 -5.30
CA ALA A 53 -9.72 8.25 -3.90
C ALA A 53 -8.30 8.39 -3.33
N ALA A 54 -7.27 7.95 -4.07
CA ALA A 54 -5.88 8.12 -3.64
C ALA A 54 -5.51 9.61 -3.48
N ARG A 55 -5.94 10.47 -4.42
CA ARG A 55 -5.72 11.92 -4.32
C ARG A 55 -6.37 12.53 -3.07
N LEU A 56 -7.60 12.10 -2.76
CA LEU A 56 -8.29 12.54 -1.54
C LEU A 56 -7.51 12.10 -0.29
N LEU A 57 -7.03 10.86 -0.25
CA LEU A 57 -6.26 10.32 0.86
C LEU A 57 -4.88 10.95 1.05
N HIS A 58 -4.36 11.68 0.05
CA HIS A 58 -3.13 12.46 0.21
C HIS A 58 -3.38 13.91 0.65
N ALA A 59 -4.64 14.33 0.79
CA ALA A 59 -4.95 15.66 1.31
C ALA A 59 -4.59 15.77 2.81
N PRO A 60 -4.16 16.94 3.31
CA PRO A 60 -3.67 17.09 4.69
C PRO A 60 -4.61 16.60 5.79
N ARG A 61 -5.93 16.61 5.54
CA ARG A 61 -6.96 16.18 6.52
C ARG A 61 -7.38 14.70 6.37
N PHE A 62 -6.89 14.02 5.34
CA PHE A 62 -7.31 12.66 4.97
C PHE A 62 -6.12 11.71 4.74
N ASN A 63 -4.91 12.11 5.18
CA ASN A 63 -3.71 11.28 5.17
C ASN A 63 -3.86 10.12 6.17
N CYS A 64 -4.49 9.05 5.69
CA CYS A 64 -4.82 7.87 6.47
C CYS A 64 -3.75 6.80 6.31
N THR A 65 -3.27 6.30 7.44
CA THR A 65 -2.37 5.16 7.52
C THR A 65 -3.08 3.99 8.19
N ILE A 66 -2.89 2.79 7.65
CA ILE A 66 -3.34 1.53 8.22
C ILE A 66 -2.16 0.96 9.02
N LEU A 67 -2.41 0.66 10.29
CA LEU A 67 -1.47 -0.01 11.19
C LEU A 67 -2.02 -1.40 11.50
N ALA A 68 -1.23 -2.43 11.25
CA ALA A 68 -1.52 -3.82 11.60
C ALA A 68 -0.39 -4.34 12.50
N ALA A 69 -0.74 -4.78 13.71
CA ALA A 69 0.21 -5.40 14.64
C ALA A 69 -0.02 -6.92 14.67
N ILE A 70 1.06 -7.69 14.56
CA ILE A 70 1.03 -9.15 14.55
C ILE A 70 1.99 -9.64 15.64
N GLY A 71 1.45 -10.34 16.64
CA GLY A 71 2.25 -11.00 17.69
C GLY A 71 2.80 -12.34 17.23
N CYS A 72 4.07 -12.59 17.52
CA CYS A 72 4.78 -13.83 17.23
C CYS A 72 5.17 -14.56 18.51
N LYS A 73 5.13 -15.90 18.47
CA LYS A 73 5.55 -16.76 19.60
C LYS A 73 7.06 -16.93 19.71
N THR A 74 7.80 -16.37 18.77
CA THR A 74 9.27 -16.42 18.70
C THR A 74 9.77 -15.05 18.32
N ASN A 75 11.03 -14.78 18.65
CA ASN A 75 11.75 -13.63 18.13
C ASN A 75 11.74 -13.63 16.58
N ILE A 76 11.64 -12.45 15.98
CA ILE A 76 11.51 -12.26 14.54
C ILE A 76 12.91 -11.96 13.99
N ASN A 77 13.37 -12.79 13.06
CA ASN A 77 14.61 -12.55 12.32
C ASN A 77 14.33 -11.65 11.10
N PRO A 78 14.90 -10.44 11.03
CA PRO A 78 14.70 -9.49 9.93
C PRO A 78 15.12 -10.04 8.56
N GLY A 79 16.21 -10.82 8.52
CA GLY A 79 16.70 -11.43 7.29
C GLY A 79 15.72 -12.44 6.69
N VAL A 80 15.03 -13.20 7.55
CA VAL A 80 13.97 -14.14 7.11
C VAL A 80 12.77 -13.37 6.58
N ILE A 81 12.35 -12.31 7.27
CA ILE A 81 11.27 -11.43 6.82
C ILE A 81 11.60 -10.79 5.48
N LYS A 82 12.84 -10.28 5.31
CA LYS A 82 13.32 -9.71 4.06
C LYS A 82 13.15 -10.69 2.90
N MET A 83 13.70 -11.90 3.02
CA MET A 83 13.58 -12.93 1.99
C MET A 83 12.10 -13.27 1.68
N GLY A 84 11.26 -13.35 2.72
CA GLY A 84 9.83 -13.59 2.56
C GLY A 84 9.12 -12.48 1.79
N LEU A 85 9.40 -11.21 2.11
CA LEU A 85 8.81 -10.05 1.45
C LEU A 85 9.24 -9.96 -0.03
N GLU A 86 10.52 -10.19 -0.33
CA GLU A 86 11.04 -10.23 -1.70
C GLU A 86 10.32 -11.28 -2.55
N GLN A 87 9.98 -12.43 -1.96
CA GLN A 87 9.27 -13.50 -2.66
C GLN A 87 7.74 -13.32 -2.72
N THR A 88 7.17 -12.38 -1.98
CA THR A 88 5.71 -12.22 -1.86
C THR A 88 5.27 -10.78 -2.16
N LEU A 89 5.34 -9.89 -1.17
CA LEU A 89 4.87 -8.51 -1.23
C LEU A 89 5.45 -7.76 -2.44
N MET A 90 6.73 -7.96 -2.72
CA MET A 90 7.44 -7.25 -3.78
C MET A 90 7.00 -7.63 -5.19
N LYS A 91 6.37 -8.79 -5.35
CA LYS A 91 5.77 -9.20 -6.63
C LYS A 91 4.49 -8.43 -6.92
N HIS A 92 3.89 -7.77 -5.92
CA HIS A 92 2.66 -7.02 -6.09
C HIS A 92 2.96 -5.58 -6.57
N PRO A 93 2.53 -5.15 -7.77
CA PRO A 93 2.92 -3.86 -8.37
C PRO A 93 2.62 -2.63 -7.51
N ARG A 94 1.55 -2.67 -6.71
CA ARG A 94 1.20 -1.58 -5.77
C ARG A 94 2.29 -1.28 -4.73
N PHE A 95 3.03 -2.30 -4.27
CA PHE A 95 4.07 -2.13 -3.24
C PHE A 95 5.44 -1.76 -3.83
N SER A 96 5.54 -1.74 -5.17
CA SER A 96 6.72 -1.36 -5.93
C SER A 96 6.55 -0.02 -6.66
N LYS A 97 5.58 0.79 -6.22
CA LYS A 97 5.32 2.14 -6.74
C LYS A 97 5.58 3.18 -5.67
N LYS A 98 6.28 4.26 -6.03
CA LYS A 98 6.49 5.45 -5.20
C LYS A 98 5.66 6.62 -5.72
N LEU A 99 5.44 7.60 -4.85
CA LEU A 99 4.71 8.81 -5.19
C LEU A 99 5.69 9.87 -5.72
N VAL A 100 5.39 10.45 -6.88
CA VAL A 100 6.19 11.51 -7.51
C VAL A 100 5.33 12.72 -7.76
N ILE A 101 5.89 13.91 -7.52
CA ILE A 101 5.25 15.18 -7.81
C ILE A 101 5.68 15.61 -9.22
N ASP A 102 4.71 15.77 -10.12
CA ASP A 102 4.95 16.33 -11.45
C ASP A 102 4.88 17.87 -11.38
N ASP A 103 6.04 18.51 -11.33
CA ASP A 103 6.19 19.97 -11.24
C ASP A 103 6.12 20.68 -12.61
N ASN A 104 6.05 19.94 -13.72
CA ASN A 104 6.13 20.50 -15.08
C ASN A 104 4.81 21.10 -15.60
N LYS A 105 3.74 21.18 -14.80
CA LYS A 105 2.46 21.81 -15.19
C LYS A 105 1.87 22.64 -14.07
N CYS A 106 1.17 23.72 -14.42
CA CYS A 106 0.39 24.53 -13.48
C CYS A 106 -0.59 23.64 -12.72
N GLY A 107 -0.33 23.44 -11.43
CA GLY A 107 -0.99 22.47 -10.56
C GLY A 107 -0.17 21.19 -10.42
N SER A 108 0.60 21.08 -9.33
CA SER A 108 1.38 19.90 -8.95
C SER A 108 0.50 18.65 -8.93
N LYS A 109 0.66 17.77 -9.92
CA LYS A 109 -0.11 16.52 -10.01
C LYS A 109 0.73 15.38 -9.48
N LEU A 110 0.24 14.72 -8.45
CA LEU A 110 0.82 13.50 -7.93
C LEU A 110 0.64 12.36 -8.96
N LYS A 111 1.68 11.55 -9.14
CA LYS A 111 1.68 10.34 -9.97
C LYS A 111 2.33 9.17 -9.24
N TRP A 112 1.96 7.97 -9.63
CA TRP A 112 2.66 6.74 -9.26
C TRP A 112 3.76 6.45 -10.27
N GLU A 113 4.94 6.12 -9.77
CA GLU A 113 6.07 5.69 -10.59
C GLU A 113 6.58 4.34 -10.08
N SER A 114 6.78 3.40 -11.00
CA SER A 114 7.39 2.11 -10.69
C SER A 114 8.84 2.32 -10.28
N THR A 115 9.25 1.73 -9.17
CA THR A 115 10.63 1.83 -8.66
C THR A 115 11.14 0.46 -8.27
N ALA A 116 12.45 0.24 -8.45
CA ALA A 116 13.12 -0.84 -7.74
C ALA A 116 13.05 -0.53 -6.24
N VAL A 117 12.62 -1.50 -5.45
CA VAL A 117 12.45 -1.30 -4.00
C VAL A 117 13.57 -2.01 -3.29
N ASN A 118 14.29 -1.25 -2.46
CA ASN A 118 15.18 -1.82 -1.48
C ASN A 118 14.37 -2.17 -0.22
N VAL A 119 14.18 -3.46 0.04
CA VAL A 119 13.37 -3.96 1.16
C VAL A 119 13.97 -3.56 2.51
N GLU A 120 15.30 -3.41 2.60
CA GLU A 120 15.99 -3.02 3.84
C GLU A 120 15.56 -1.63 4.31
N ASP A 121 15.32 -0.69 3.39
CA ASP A 121 14.87 0.67 3.73
C ASP A 121 13.44 0.71 4.28
N HIS A 122 12.72 -0.42 4.24
CA HIS A 122 11.34 -0.56 4.68
C HIS A 122 11.22 -1.43 5.94
N ILE A 123 12.27 -2.15 6.33
CA ILE A 123 12.31 -2.92 7.58
C ILE A 123 13.01 -2.05 8.63
N ILE A 124 12.29 -1.73 9.70
CA ILE A 124 12.78 -0.85 10.77
C ILE A 124 12.91 -1.66 12.05
N GLU A 125 14.14 -1.73 12.53
CA GLU A 125 14.49 -2.34 13.81
C GLU A 125 14.88 -1.22 14.77
N PRO A 126 13.97 -0.76 15.64
CA PRO A 126 14.34 0.21 16.66
C PRO A 126 15.34 -0.43 17.64
N ASP A 127 16.21 0.39 18.21
CA ASP A 127 17.02 -0.02 19.35
C ASP A 127 16.11 -0.16 20.58
N LEU A 128 16.12 -1.34 21.19
CA LEU A 128 15.19 -1.72 22.24
C LEU A 128 15.98 -1.93 23.53
N ASP A 129 15.49 -1.35 24.63
CA ASP A 129 16.03 -1.63 25.95
C ASP A 129 15.63 -3.05 26.39
N PRO A 130 16.59 -3.98 26.55
CA PRO A 130 16.29 -5.35 26.97
C PRO A 130 15.79 -5.43 28.43
N CYS A 131 15.98 -4.37 29.23
CA CYS A 131 15.63 -4.31 30.64
C CYS A 131 14.38 -3.45 30.91
N MET A 132 13.55 -3.19 29.90
CA MET A 132 12.43 -2.28 30.05
C MET A 132 11.38 -2.77 31.07
N ASP A 133 10.89 -1.84 31.88
CA ASP A 133 9.93 -2.15 32.95
C ASP A 133 8.53 -2.51 32.43
N SER A 134 8.11 -1.92 31.30
CA SER A 134 6.74 -2.05 30.78
C SER A 134 6.68 -2.31 29.26
N PRO A 135 6.94 -3.55 28.82
CA PRO A 135 6.89 -3.96 27.40
C PRO A 135 5.59 -3.62 26.66
N ASP A 136 4.44 -3.97 27.24
CA ASP A 136 3.14 -3.74 26.60
C ASP A 136 2.85 -2.25 26.39
N GLN A 137 3.15 -1.43 27.40
CA GLN A 137 2.97 0.01 27.30
C GLN A 137 3.91 0.63 26.26
N PHE A 138 5.15 0.16 26.18
CA PHE A 138 6.07 0.62 25.14
C PHE A 138 5.54 0.34 23.74
N VAL A 139 5.00 -0.86 23.50
CA VAL A 139 4.43 -1.21 22.19
C VAL A 139 3.21 -0.34 21.86
N GLU A 140 2.33 -0.11 22.85
CA GLU A 140 1.17 0.77 22.73
C GLU A 140 1.60 2.21 22.36
N ASP A 141 2.59 2.76 23.06
CA ASP A 141 3.13 4.10 22.84
C ASP A 141 3.89 4.20 21.51
N TYR A 142 4.60 3.15 21.11
CA TYR A 142 5.30 3.06 19.84
C TYR A 142 4.31 3.11 18.66
N ILE A 143 3.26 2.30 18.69
CA ILE A 143 2.20 2.27 17.66
C ILE A 143 1.44 3.61 17.64
N SER A 144 1.17 4.19 18.80
CA SER A 144 0.60 5.54 18.94
C SER A 144 1.45 6.58 18.24
N ASN A 145 2.76 6.60 18.50
CA ASN A 145 3.69 7.51 17.87
C ASN A 145 3.74 7.32 16.34
N LEU A 146 3.80 6.07 15.85
CA LEU A 146 3.77 5.75 14.42
C LEU A 146 2.52 6.30 13.70
N SER A 147 1.40 6.41 14.40
CA SER A 147 0.16 6.97 13.85
C SER A 147 0.23 8.48 13.61
N THR A 148 1.19 9.19 14.23
CA THR A 148 1.32 10.66 14.16
C THR A 148 2.37 11.13 13.16
N ILE A 149 3.36 10.29 12.86
CA ILE A 149 4.44 10.60 11.92
C ILE A 149 3.90 10.40 10.50
N PRO A 150 4.22 11.22 9.47
CA PRO A 150 3.88 10.92 8.08
C PRO A 150 4.86 9.90 7.44
N LEU A 151 4.41 9.14 6.45
CA LEU A 151 5.29 8.25 5.66
C LEU A 151 6.20 9.06 4.73
N ASN A 152 7.43 8.58 4.52
CA ASN A 152 8.38 9.20 3.59
C ASN A 152 7.93 8.96 2.13
N LEU A 153 7.65 10.04 1.40
CA LEU A 153 7.19 9.99 0.01
C LEU A 153 8.28 9.57 -1.00
N SER A 154 9.55 9.59 -0.60
CA SER A 154 10.69 9.26 -1.47
C SER A 154 10.80 7.77 -1.79
N LYS A 155 10.08 6.92 -1.03
CA LYS A 155 10.04 5.46 -1.17
C LYS A 155 8.57 4.99 -1.25
N PRO A 156 8.32 3.74 -1.67
CA PRO A 156 6.99 3.14 -1.56
C PRO A 156 6.39 3.31 -0.16
N LEU A 157 5.08 3.57 -0.09
CA LEU A 157 4.42 4.07 1.12
C LEU A 157 4.02 2.96 2.12
N TRP A 158 4.99 2.14 2.51
CA TRP A 158 4.81 1.10 3.50
C TRP A 158 6.10 0.87 4.30
N GLU A 159 5.96 0.44 5.55
CA GLU A 159 7.07 0.15 6.47
C GLU A 159 6.68 -1.04 7.36
N MET A 160 7.65 -1.87 7.71
CA MET A 160 7.49 -2.96 8.66
C MET A 160 8.45 -2.74 9.83
N HIS A 161 7.91 -2.57 11.02
CA HIS A 161 8.69 -2.41 12.23
C HIS A 161 8.74 -3.74 12.97
N ILE A 162 9.94 -4.19 13.33
CA ILE A 162 10.15 -5.44 14.07
C ILE A 162 10.49 -5.09 15.50
N LEU A 163 9.58 -5.39 16.42
CA LEU A 163 9.74 -5.15 17.86
C LEU A 163 10.00 -6.48 18.54
N ASN A 164 11.27 -6.82 18.72
CA ASN A 164 11.70 -8.02 19.44
C ASN A 164 11.66 -7.82 20.96
N VAL A 165 10.47 -7.45 21.46
CA VAL A 165 10.16 -7.27 22.87
C VAL A 165 9.14 -8.32 23.30
N LYS A 166 9.41 -8.97 24.42
CA LYS A 166 8.49 -9.92 25.03
C LYS A 166 7.39 -9.19 25.80
N THR A 167 6.16 -9.28 25.30
CA THR A 167 4.95 -8.77 25.94
C THR A 167 4.23 -9.90 26.70
N LEU A 168 3.09 -9.60 27.32
CA LEU A 168 2.28 -10.62 28.00
C LEU A 168 1.77 -11.72 27.04
N ASP A 169 1.47 -11.35 25.79
CA ASP A 169 0.80 -12.22 24.82
C ASP A 169 1.72 -12.71 23.68
N ALA A 170 2.93 -12.15 23.52
CA ALA A 170 3.84 -12.45 22.41
C ALA A 170 5.33 -12.33 22.80
N GLU A 171 6.21 -13.09 22.13
CA GLU A 171 7.67 -12.95 22.29
C GLU A 171 8.26 -11.83 21.41
N ALA A 172 7.56 -11.45 20.34
CA ALA A 172 7.91 -10.35 19.46
C ALA A 172 6.66 -9.84 18.72
N ILE A 173 6.70 -8.61 18.23
CA ILE A 173 5.59 -7.97 17.53
C ILE A 173 6.09 -7.35 16.23
N ALA A 174 5.48 -7.70 15.10
CA ALA A 174 5.65 -7.01 13.84
C ALA A 174 4.54 -5.97 13.67
N VAL A 175 4.91 -4.71 13.42
CA VAL A 175 3.95 -3.63 13.12
C VAL A 175 4.11 -3.26 11.65
N PHE A 176 3.09 -3.58 10.86
CA PHE A 176 3.02 -3.22 9.45
C PHE A 176 2.22 -1.94 9.26
N ARG A 177 2.84 -0.98 8.59
CA ARG A 177 2.35 0.37 8.40
C ARG A 177 2.21 0.65 6.92
N ILE A 178 1.01 0.98 6.46
CA ILE A 178 0.70 1.10 5.03
C ILE A 178 -0.14 2.36 4.80
N HIS A 179 0.23 3.17 3.82
CA HIS A 179 -0.64 4.29 3.40
C HIS A 179 -1.92 3.77 2.74
N HIS A 180 -3.09 4.31 3.11
CA HIS A 180 -4.39 3.81 2.66
C HIS A 180 -4.61 3.95 1.13
N SER A 181 -3.82 4.78 0.44
CA SER A 181 -3.85 4.85 -1.03
C SER A 181 -3.34 3.59 -1.73
N LEU A 182 -2.61 2.72 -1.03
CA LEU A 182 -2.12 1.44 -1.56
C LEU A 182 -3.18 0.34 -1.59
N GLY A 183 -4.18 0.41 -0.72
CA GLY A 183 -5.21 -0.61 -0.66
C GLY A 183 -6.28 -0.32 0.38
N ASP A 184 -7.47 -0.85 0.15
CA ASP A 184 -8.53 -0.94 1.14
C ASP A 184 -8.33 -2.17 2.04
N GLY A 185 -9.04 -2.21 3.17
CA GLY A 185 -8.91 -3.31 4.13
C GLY A 185 -9.13 -4.69 3.51
N ALA A 186 -10.08 -4.83 2.58
CA ALA A 186 -10.35 -6.09 1.89
C ALA A 186 -9.17 -6.52 1.00
N SER A 187 -8.61 -5.63 0.19
CA SER A 187 -7.43 -5.95 -0.63
C SER A 187 -6.23 -6.30 0.23
N LEU A 188 -6.01 -5.58 1.34
CA LEU A 188 -4.87 -5.80 2.21
C LEU A 188 -4.96 -7.13 2.98
N ILE A 189 -6.14 -7.50 3.47
CA ILE A 189 -6.38 -8.82 4.06
C ILE A 189 -6.21 -9.93 3.01
N SER A 190 -6.73 -9.74 1.80
CA SER A 190 -6.54 -10.71 0.71
C SER A 190 -5.05 -10.89 0.36
N LEU A 191 -4.29 -9.79 0.35
CA LEU A 191 -2.85 -9.81 0.12
C LEU A 191 -2.11 -10.51 1.25
N LEU A 192 -2.43 -10.21 2.51
CA LEU A 192 -1.85 -10.88 3.66
C LEU A 192 -2.06 -12.39 3.55
N LEU A 193 -3.29 -12.83 3.26
CA LEU A 193 -3.60 -14.25 3.07
C LEU A 193 -2.83 -14.86 1.89
N ALA A 194 -2.68 -14.13 0.78
CA ALA A 194 -1.87 -14.55 -0.36
C ALA A 194 -0.38 -14.70 -0.04
N CYS A 195 0.15 -13.87 0.89
CA CYS A 195 1.53 -13.91 1.34
C CYS A 195 1.79 -14.97 2.43
N THR A 196 0.74 -15.53 3.03
CA THR A 196 0.85 -16.57 4.06
C THR A 196 0.63 -17.98 3.49
N ARG A 197 1.12 -18.99 4.20
CA ARG A 197 0.96 -20.41 3.86
C ARG A 197 0.44 -21.20 5.06
N GLN A 198 -0.19 -22.33 4.79
CA GLN A 198 -0.67 -23.21 5.87
C GLN A 198 0.51 -23.79 6.65
N THR A 199 0.34 -23.98 7.95
CA THR A 199 1.36 -24.63 8.78
C THR A 199 1.50 -26.12 8.47
N SER A 200 0.45 -26.74 7.92
CA SER A 200 0.42 -28.15 7.50
C SER A 200 0.94 -28.38 6.08
N ASP A 201 0.86 -27.38 5.21
CA ASP A 201 1.29 -27.47 3.81
C ASP A 201 1.93 -26.13 3.40
N PRO A 202 3.27 -26.11 3.20
CA PRO A 202 4.01 -24.89 2.91
C PRO A 202 3.71 -24.27 1.54
N ASP A 203 3.08 -25.00 0.63
CA ASP A 203 2.72 -24.50 -0.71
C ASP A 203 1.25 -24.05 -0.80
N ALA A 204 0.40 -24.48 0.15
CA ALA A 204 -1.02 -24.16 0.16
C ALA A 204 -1.33 -22.79 0.79
N LEU A 205 -2.25 -22.06 0.15
CA LEU A 205 -2.86 -20.85 0.68
C LEU A 205 -3.80 -21.15 1.86
N PRO A 206 -3.99 -20.22 2.80
CA PRO A 206 -4.98 -20.37 3.86
C PRO A 206 -6.39 -20.53 3.30
N SER A 207 -7.14 -21.50 3.83
CA SER A 207 -8.51 -21.76 3.42
C SER A 207 -9.47 -20.75 4.05
N ILE A 208 -10.12 -19.94 3.22
CA ILE A 208 -11.24 -19.10 3.63
C ILE A 208 -12.53 -19.84 3.22
N PRO A 209 -13.54 -19.98 4.10
CA PRO A 209 -14.83 -20.53 3.71
C PRO A 209 -15.44 -19.65 2.62
N ALA A 210 -15.39 -20.11 1.38
CA ALA A 210 -15.99 -19.43 0.25
C ALA A 210 -17.51 -19.59 0.31
N ARG A 211 -18.24 -18.48 0.34
CA ARG A 211 -19.69 -18.50 0.17
C ARG A 211 -19.97 -18.86 -1.29
N GLN A 212 -20.44 -20.08 -1.53
CA GLN A 212 -20.82 -20.51 -2.87
C GLN A 212 -21.92 -19.59 -3.40
N ARG A 213 -21.63 -18.85 -4.46
CA ARG A 213 -22.68 -18.17 -5.23
C ARG A 213 -23.38 -19.26 -6.02
N ALA A 214 -24.66 -19.48 -5.74
CA ALA A 214 -25.50 -20.34 -6.55
C ALA A 214 -25.48 -19.80 -7.98
N GLY A 215 -24.87 -20.54 -8.90
CA GLY A 215 -24.87 -20.21 -10.32
C GLY A 215 -26.29 -20.33 -10.85
N SER A 216 -26.92 -19.20 -11.18
CA SER A 216 -28.19 -19.22 -11.88
C SER A 216 -27.92 -19.41 -13.37
N HIS A 217 -27.97 -20.67 -13.83
CA HIS A 217 -28.09 -20.96 -15.26
C HIS A 217 -29.51 -20.60 -15.70
N PHE A 218 -29.69 -19.41 -16.29
CA PHE A 218 -30.90 -19.08 -17.04
C PHE A 218 -30.64 -19.30 -18.53
N SER A 219 -31.14 -20.41 -19.07
CA SER A 219 -31.35 -20.55 -20.52
C SER A 219 -32.72 -19.96 -20.86
N GLY A 220 -32.78 -18.96 -21.74
CA GLY A 220 -34.09 -18.51 -22.23
C GLY A 220 -34.16 -17.14 -22.89
N GLY A 221 -33.79 -17.07 -24.17
CA GLY A 221 -34.31 -16.13 -25.19
C GLY A 221 -34.55 -14.65 -24.82
N VAL A 222 -35.43 -13.99 -25.57
CA VAL A 222 -35.76 -12.56 -25.43
C VAL A 222 -36.32 -12.21 -24.03
N TRP A 223 -36.92 -13.19 -23.35
CA TRP A 223 -37.42 -13.05 -21.98
C TRP A 223 -36.31 -12.80 -20.94
N TRP A 224 -35.11 -13.37 -21.14
CA TRP A 224 -33.95 -13.04 -20.32
C TRP A 224 -33.55 -11.56 -20.46
N LEU A 225 -33.60 -11.00 -21.68
CA LEU A 225 -33.27 -9.60 -21.90
C LEU A 225 -34.25 -8.66 -21.17
N PHE A 226 -35.55 -9.00 -21.18
CA PHE A 226 -36.56 -8.25 -20.43
C PHE A 226 -36.28 -8.29 -18.91
N PHE A 227 -36.01 -9.46 -18.35
CA PHE A 227 -35.65 -9.59 -16.93
C PHE A 227 -34.32 -8.90 -16.59
N ALA A 228 -33.34 -8.93 -17.49
CA ALA A 228 -32.08 -8.22 -17.34
C ALA A 228 -32.31 -6.69 -17.31
N ILE A 229 -33.12 -6.16 -18.23
CA ILE A 229 -33.46 -4.73 -18.26
C ILE A 229 -34.24 -4.34 -16.99
N TRP A 230 -35.23 -5.14 -16.60
CA TRP A 230 -36.02 -4.90 -15.39
C TRP A 230 -35.16 -4.92 -14.12
N THR A 231 -34.24 -5.89 -14.01
CA THR A 231 -33.30 -5.97 -12.88
C THR A 231 -32.32 -4.80 -12.86
N MET A 232 -31.84 -4.35 -14.02
CA MET A 232 -31.02 -3.14 -14.15
C MET A 232 -31.78 -1.88 -13.75
N LEU A 233 -33.03 -1.71 -14.19
CA LEU A 233 -33.87 -0.58 -13.79
C LEU A 233 -34.13 -0.57 -12.29
N ARG A 234 -34.42 -1.74 -11.70
CA ARG A 234 -34.58 -1.88 -10.24
C ARG A 234 -33.29 -1.56 -9.50
N LEU A 235 -32.14 -1.98 -10.02
CA LEU A 235 -30.83 -1.65 -9.46
C LEU A 235 -30.61 -0.14 -9.50
N ILE A 236 -30.85 0.51 -10.64
CA ILE A 236 -30.73 1.97 -10.79
C ILE A 236 -31.65 2.69 -9.80
N TRP A 237 -32.93 2.28 -9.71
CA TRP A 237 -33.86 2.88 -8.76
C TRP A 237 -33.40 2.73 -7.31
N ASN A 238 -32.97 1.53 -6.91
CA ASN A 238 -32.44 1.31 -5.57
C ASN A 238 -31.20 2.15 -5.31
N THR A 239 -30.26 2.24 -6.27
CA THR A 239 -29.08 3.11 -6.13
C THR A 239 -29.42 4.59 -6.04
N LEU A 240 -30.48 5.05 -6.73
CA LEU A 240 -30.97 6.43 -6.60
C LEU A 240 -31.59 6.67 -5.23
N VAL A 241 -32.41 5.74 -4.74
CA VAL A 241 -32.97 5.81 -3.38
C VAL A 241 -31.85 5.79 -2.33
N ASP A 242 -30.86 4.91 -2.47
CA ASP A 242 -29.71 4.82 -1.57
C ASP A 242 -28.86 6.09 -1.62
N LEU A 243 -28.65 6.68 -2.80
CA LEU A 243 -27.94 7.94 -2.97
C LEU A 243 -28.67 9.10 -2.28
N VAL A 244 -30.00 9.20 -2.48
CA VAL A 244 -30.81 10.22 -1.82
C VAL A 244 -30.82 10.00 -0.31
N LEU A 245 -30.96 8.76 0.15
CA LEU A 245 -30.94 8.42 1.57
C LEU A 245 -29.57 8.71 2.19
N PHE A 246 -28.47 8.42 1.49
CA PHE A 246 -27.11 8.73 1.92
C PHE A 246 -26.89 10.23 2.01
N LEU A 247 -27.31 11.01 1.01
CA LEU A 247 -27.24 12.47 1.02
C LEU A 247 -28.11 13.06 2.14
N ALA A 248 -29.33 12.55 2.32
CA ALA A 248 -30.20 12.94 3.43
C ALA A 248 -29.58 12.60 4.78
N THR A 249 -28.91 11.45 4.90
CA THR A 249 -28.20 11.05 6.13
C THR A 249 -27.04 11.99 6.41
N MET A 250 -26.21 12.27 5.40
CA MET A 250 -25.07 13.18 5.53
C MET A 250 -25.48 14.62 5.87
N LEU A 251 -26.61 15.10 5.35
CA LEU A 251 -27.07 16.48 5.52
C LEU A 251 -27.99 16.68 6.74
N TYR A 252 -28.71 15.64 7.18
CA TYR A 252 -29.79 15.76 8.17
C TYR A 252 -29.66 14.83 9.38
N LEU A 253 -28.96 13.71 9.28
CA LEU A 253 -28.78 12.78 10.40
C LEU A 253 -27.45 13.05 11.07
N GLU A 254 -27.49 13.86 12.13
CA GLU A 254 -26.44 13.79 13.14
C GLU A 254 -26.39 12.36 13.68
N ASP A 255 -25.22 11.69 13.58
CA ASP A 255 -25.06 10.31 14.04
C ASP A 255 -25.71 10.13 15.41
N THR A 256 -26.58 9.12 15.54
CA THR A 256 -27.22 8.76 16.80
C THR A 256 -26.16 8.72 17.89
N LYS A 257 -26.37 9.46 18.99
CA LYS A 257 -25.43 9.50 20.10
C LYS A 257 -25.35 8.10 20.71
N THR A 258 -24.34 7.34 20.30
CA THR A 258 -24.00 6.07 20.93
C THR A 258 -22.96 6.32 22.02
N PRO A 259 -22.89 5.46 23.05
CA PRO A 259 -21.79 5.49 24.03
C PRO A 259 -20.38 5.41 23.42
N LEU A 260 -20.27 4.96 22.16
CA LEU A 260 -19.01 4.90 21.40
C LEU A 260 -18.70 6.19 20.63
N LYS A 261 -19.66 7.10 20.49
CA LYS A 261 -19.48 8.37 19.77
C LYS A 261 -18.62 9.30 20.63
N GLY A 262 -17.42 9.59 20.15
CA GLY A 262 -16.54 10.57 20.78
C GLY A 262 -17.08 12.01 20.67
N ALA A 263 -16.57 12.89 21.53
CA ALA A 263 -16.87 14.31 21.44
C ALA A 263 -16.32 14.92 20.14
N TYR A 264 -16.93 16.00 19.67
CA TYR A 264 -16.50 16.72 18.47
C TYR A 264 -15.02 17.14 18.59
N GLY A 265 -14.23 16.95 17.52
CA GLY A 265 -12.81 17.30 17.50
C GLY A 265 -11.88 16.24 18.09
N VAL A 266 -12.39 15.11 18.61
CA VAL A 266 -11.56 14.00 19.07
C VAL A 266 -10.74 13.38 17.94
N GLU A 267 -11.23 13.47 16.70
CA GLU A 267 -10.59 12.97 15.49
C GLU A 267 -9.25 13.65 15.18
N LEU A 268 -9.02 14.86 15.72
CA LEU A 268 -7.78 15.61 15.56
C LEU A 268 -6.79 15.39 16.71
N LYS A 269 -7.19 14.69 17.77
CA LYS A 269 -6.32 14.40 18.91
C LYS A 269 -5.45 13.18 18.65
N PRO A 270 -4.22 13.11 19.21
CA PRO A 270 -3.41 11.91 19.17
C PRO A 270 -4.20 10.70 19.68
N LYS A 271 -4.14 9.60 18.93
CA LYS A 271 -4.88 8.38 19.26
C LYS A 271 -4.03 7.51 20.17
N ARG A 272 -4.57 7.16 21.34
CA ARG A 272 -3.96 6.13 22.18
C ARG A 272 -4.39 4.75 21.70
N PHE A 273 -3.43 3.90 21.39
CA PHE A 273 -3.67 2.50 21.08
C PHE A 273 -3.51 1.70 22.37
N VAL A 274 -4.41 0.74 22.58
CA VAL A 274 -4.36 -0.13 23.77
C VAL A 274 -4.63 -1.54 23.30
N HIS A 275 -3.76 -2.46 23.68
CA HIS A 275 -3.94 -3.87 23.40
C HIS A 275 -4.64 -4.53 24.59
N ARG A 276 -5.82 -5.11 24.34
CA ARG A 276 -6.59 -5.86 25.33
C ARG A 276 -7.22 -7.07 24.68
N THR A 277 -7.06 -8.22 25.32
CA THR A 277 -7.77 -9.44 24.96
C THR A 277 -9.19 -9.34 25.51
N VAL A 278 -10.20 -9.39 24.63
CA VAL A 278 -11.62 -9.31 24.98
C VAL A 278 -12.31 -10.58 24.51
N SER A 279 -13.18 -11.15 25.34
CA SER A 279 -13.98 -12.33 24.97
C SER A 279 -14.97 -11.99 23.85
N LEU A 280 -15.13 -12.91 22.88
CA LEU A 280 -16.14 -12.78 21.84
C LEU A 280 -17.56 -12.80 22.42
N ASP A 281 -17.77 -13.46 23.56
CA ASP A 281 -19.08 -13.49 24.22
C ASP A 281 -19.42 -12.13 24.84
N ASP A 282 -18.44 -11.43 25.40
CA ASP A 282 -18.62 -10.05 25.89
C ASP A 282 -18.97 -9.10 24.75
N ILE A 283 -18.34 -9.27 23.57
CA ILE A 283 -18.68 -8.48 22.37
C ILE A 283 -20.12 -8.75 21.93
N LYS A 284 -20.60 -10.01 21.99
CA LYS A 284 -22.02 -10.32 21.70
C LYS A 284 -22.96 -9.67 22.71
N LEU A 285 -22.60 -9.66 23.99
CA LEU A 285 -23.39 -9.00 25.03
C LEU A 285 -23.51 -7.50 24.77
N VAL A 286 -22.40 -6.83 24.46
CA VAL A 286 -22.40 -5.39 24.10
C VAL A 286 -23.24 -5.16 22.84
N LYS A 287 -23.06 -5.97 21.80
CA LYS A 287 -23.85 -5.88 20.55
C LYS A 287 -25.35 -5.95 20.81
N ASN A 288 -25.77 -6.91 21.65
CA ASN A 288 -27.18 -7.10 22.01
C ASN A 288 -27.70 -5.94 22.86
N ALA A 289 -26.93 -5.48 23.85
CA ALA A 289 -27.30 -4.35 24.70
C ALA A 289 -27.43 -3.04 23.91
N MET A 290 -26.61 -2.87 22.88
CA MET A 290 -26.61 -1.69 22.00
C MET A 290 -27.69 -1.76 20.90
N ASN A 291 -28.51 -2.82 20.85
CA ASN A 291 -29.53 -3.04 19.81
C ASN A 291 -28.99 -2.89 18.37
N MET A 292 -27.72 -3.27 18.14
CA MET A 292 -27.03 -3.09 16.85
C MET A 292 -27.51 -4.06 15.75
N VAL A 293 -28.54 -4.86 16.03
CA VAL A 293 -29.26 -5.66 15.04
C VAL A 293 -30.63 -5.03 14.86
N SER A 294 -30.76 -4.13 13.89
CA SER A 294 -32.09 -3.78 13.38
C SER A 294 -32.72 -5.05 12.82
N SER A 295 -33.86 -5.49 13.38
CA SER A 295 -34.75 -6.40 12.67
C SER A 295 -34.95 -5.87 11.25
N PRO A 296 -34.93 -6.70 10.20
CA PRO A 296 -35.19 -6.23 8.84
C PRO A 296 -36.52 -5.46 8.87
N PRO A 297 -36.62 -4.29 8.19
CA PRO A 297 -37.85 -3.55 8.12
C PRO A 297 -38.97 -4.52 7.72
N SER A 298 -40.06 -4.53 8.49
CA SER A 298 -41.24 -5.38 8.30
C SER A 298 -41.85 -5.29 6.89
N TYR A 299 -41.40 -4.33 6.07
CA TYR A 299 -41.65 -4.25 4.64
C TYR A 299 -41.15 -5.44 3.82
N TRP A 300 -40.05 -6.10 4.22
CA TRP A 300 -39.50 -7.23 3.45
C TRP A 300 -40.31 -8.52 3.57
N HIS A 301 -41.06 -8.71 4.66
CA HIS A 301 -41.95 -9.85 4.83
C HIS A 301 -43.20 -9.81 3.93
N LYS A 302 -43.57 -8.65 3.39
CA LYS A 302 -44.73 -8.50 2.50
C LYS A 302 -44.44 -8.69 1.01
N ILE A 303 -43.16 -8.79 0.61
CA ILE A 303 -42.77 -8.95 -0.80
C ILE A 303 -42.60 -10.43 -1.18
N TYR A 304 -42.46 -11.33 -0.20
CA TYR A 304 -42.23 -12.77 -0.42
C TYR A 304 -43.25 -13.66 0.32
N SER A 305 -44.50 -13.20 0.45
CA SER A 305 -45.63 -14.06 0.82
C SER A 305 -46.76 -13.93 -0.19
#